data_AF-A0A1X4J0S4-F1
#
_entry.id   AF-A0A1X4J0S4-F1
#
_cell.length_a   1.000
_cell.length_b   1.000
_cell.length_c   1.000
_cell.angle_alpha   90.00
_cell.angle_beta   90.00
_cell.angle_gamma   90.00
#
_symmetry.space_group_name_H-M   'P 1'
#
loop_
_entity.id
_entity.type
_entity.pdbx_description
1 polymer ?
#
loop_
_entity_poly.entity_id
_entity_poly.type
_entity_poly.pdbx_seq_one_letter_code
_entity_poly.pdbx_strand_id
1 'polypeptide(L)'
;MKDRFFRWLLDSLKVVGRSSLGRLLLFLGCAYVFLWMPDIDLTVISILHHRSIITHSLFPALLFLLFGRRLGAAPMAGALIGTSVHLSCDLLSPMVGYAQIWLPAPFKAPLGLFSYIWLGGNAVVGFALAASMARTAFPRHLALPIVALVAVVGGTMYGVLNEGSILAVLAVLVIVVLSLFPEWFIQRRWRHLSRYGMLE
;
A
#
# COMPACT_ATOMS: atom_id res chain seq x y z
N MET A 1 25.03 15.47 -13.40
CA MET A 1 24.41 14.48 -14.32
C MET A 1 23.19 13.78 -13.70
N LYS A 2 23.28 13.30 -12.45
CA LYS A 2 22.20 12.59 -11.74
C LYS A 2 20.85 13.36 -11.73
N ASP A 3 20.87 14.67 -11.52
CA ASP A 3 19.63 15.47 -11.44
C ASP A 3 18.92 15.67 -12.79
N ARG A 4 19.66 15.58 -13.90
CA ARG A 4 19.05 15.66 -15.24
C ARG A 4 18.35 14.36 -15.59
N PHE A 5 19.00 13.23 -15.28
CA PHE A 5 18.42 11.91 -15.47
C PHE A 5 17.15 11.71 -14.63
N PHE A 6 17.19 12.07 -13.35
CA PHE A 6 16.02 11.90 -12.47
C PHE A 6 14.82 12.77 -12.90
N ARG A 7 15.08 14.02 -13.30
CA ARG A 7 14.03 14.88 -13.86
C ARG A 7 13.43 14.31 -15.14
N TRP A 8 14.28 13.88 -16.07
CA TRP A 8 13.85 13.23 -17.30
C TRP A 8 12.96 12.02 -17.02
N LEU A 9 13.39 11.13 -16.10
CA LEU A 9 12.61 9.95 -15.71
C LEU A 9 11.23 10.34 -15.15
N LEU A 10 11.17 11.28 -14.21
CA LEU A 10 9.91 11.73 -13.64
C LEU A 10 8.97 12.33 -14.71
N ASP A 11 9.51 13.08 -15.65
CA ASP A 11 8.72 13.69 -16.72
C ASP A 11 8.24 12.64 -17.72
N SER A 12 9.04 11.62 -18.03
CA SER A 12 8.61 10.46 -18.80
C SER A 12 7.47 9.71 -18.12
N LEU A 13 7.57 9.42 -16.81
CA LEU A 13 6.52 8.73 -16.05
C LEU A 13 5.22 9.54 -16.02
N LYS A 14 5.30 10.87 -15.89
CA LYS A 14 4.13 11.75 -16.00
C LYS A 14 3.46 11.64 -17.36
N VAL A 15 4.24 11.65 -18.44
CA VAL A 15 3.71 11.55 -19.80
C VAL A 15 3.01 10.19 -19.99
N VAL A 16 3.64 9.10 -19.53
CA VAL A 16 3.03 7.76 -19.55
C VAL A 16 1.70 7.75 -18.80
N GLY A 17 1.65 8.34 -17.60
CA GLY A 17 0.45 8.45 -16.76
C GLY A 17 -0.71 9.28 -17.33
N ARG A 18 -0.56 9.92 -18.50
CA ARG A 18 -1.66 10.62 -19.18
C ARG A 18 -2.64 9.68 -19.85
N SER A 19 -2.18 8.51 -20.31
CA SER A 19 -3.04 7.50 -20.95
C SER A 19 -3.61 6.50 -19.95
N SER A 20 -4.77 5.91 -20.24
CA SER A 20 -5.39 4.88 -19.40
C SER A 20 -4.47 3.66 -19.21
N LEU A 21 -3.82 3.21 -20.30
CA LEU A 21 -2.86 2.10 -20.26
C LEU A 21 -1.66 2.46 -19.39
N GLY A 22 -1.07 3.65 -19.57
CA GLY A 22 0.07 4.06 -18.76
C GLY A 22 -0.27 4.21 -17.27
N ARG A 23 -1.47 4.70 -16.92
CA ARG A 23 -1.94 4.68 -15.52
C ARG A 23 -2.04 3.27 -14.97
N LEU A 24 -2.60 2.35 -15.74
CA LEU A 24 -2.70 0.94 -15.34
C LEU A 24 -1.32 0.31 -15.13
N LEU A 25 -0.38 0.52 -16.05
CA LEU A 25 0.99 0.00 -15.94
C LEU A 25 1.71 0.57 -14.71
N LEU A 26 1.60 1.87 -14.45
CA LEU A 26 2.19 2.51 -13.28
C LEU A 26 1.56 2.02 -11.97
N PHE A 27 0.24 1.83 -11.97
CA PHE A 27 -0.50 1.25 -10.85
C PHE A 27 -0.02 -0.18 -10.54
N LEU A 28 0.02 -1.06 -11.54
CA LEU A 28 0.48 -2.44 -11.39
C LEU A 28 1.96 -2.51 -11.00
N GLY A 29 2.82 -1.71 -11.63
CA GLY A 29 4.24 -1.65 -11.33
C GLY A 29 4.50 -1.18 -9.89
N CYS A 30 3.80 -0.15 -9.42
CA CYS A 30 3.93 0.30 -8.03
C CYS A 30 3.34 -0.72 -7.05
N ALA A 31 2.23 -1.39 -7.38
CA ALA A 31 1.70 -2.46 -6.54
C ALA A 31 2.72 -3.59 -6.37
N TYR A 32 3.38 -4.00 -7.45
CA TYR A 32 4.44 -5.01 -7.39
C TYR A 32 5.64 -4.54 -6.56
N VAL A 33 6.18 -3.34 -6.79
CA VAL A 33 7.34 -2.83 -6.04
C VAL A 33 7.01 -2.69 -4.55
N PHE A 34 5.85 -2.15 -4.21
CA PHE A 34 5.47 -1.91 -2.82
C PHE A 34 4.97 -3.14 -2.08
N LEU A 35 4.71 -4.24 -2.80
CA LEU A 35 4.51 -5.57 -2.20
C LEU A 35 5.77 -6.06 -1.49
N TRP A 36 6.96 -5.66 -1.94
CA TRP A 36 8.25 -6.07 -1.34
C TRP A 36 8.87 -4.99 -0.46
N MET A 37 8.33 -3.77 -0.49
CA MET A 37 8.89 -2.62 0.23
C MET A 37 8.95 -2.80 1.77
N PRO A 38 7.99 -3.46 2.44
CA PRO A 38 8.09 -3.68 3.89
C PRO A 38 9.34 -4.46 4.31
N ASP A 39 9.78 -5.43 3.50
CA ASP A 39 10.96 -6.26 3.76
C ASP A 39 12.30 -5.55 3.55
N ILE A 40 12.29 -4.26 3.18
CA ILE A 40 13.54 -3.48 3.11
C ILE A 40 14.22 -3.37 4.48
N ASP A 41 13.48 -3.58 5.58
CA ASP A 41 14.05 -3.63 6.94
C ASP A 41 15.13 -4.72 7.08
N LEU A 42 15.02 -5.83 6.36
CA LEU A 42 16.02 -6.90 6.33
C LEU A 42 17.39 -6.40 5.89
N THR A 43 17.45 -5.38 5.02
CA THR A 43 18.72 -4.81 4.55
C THR A 43 19.44 -3.96 5.60
N VAL A 44 18.71 -3.52 6.63
CA VAL A 44 19.22 -2.66 7.71
C VAL A 44 18.83 -3.23 9.08
N ILE A 45 18.91 -4.56 9.21
CA ILE A 45 18.39 -5.30 10.37
C ILE A 45 19.00 -4.88 11.72
N SER A 46 20.20 -4.31 11.68
CA SER A 46 20.89 -3.77 12.86
C SER A 46 20.15 -2.56 13.46
N ILE A 47 19.42 -1.80 12.64
CA ILE A 47 18.65 -0.60 13.00
C ILE A 47 17.15 -0.90 13.02
N LEU A 48 16.62 -1.44 11.93
CA LEU A 48 15.22 -1.82 11.77
C LEU A 48 15.12 -3.33 11.95
N HIS A 49 14.57 -3.80 13.07
CA HIS A 49 14.37 -5.24 13.24
C HIS A 49 13.46 -5.81 12.12
N HIS A 50 13.53 -7.11 11.85
CA HIS A 50 12.55 -7.76 10.95
C HIS A 50 11.14 -7.42 11.41
N ARG A 51 10.30 -6.99 10.47
CA ARG A 51 8.96 -6.46 10.72
C ARG A 51 8.97 -5.18 11.55
N SER A 52 9.75 -4.21 11.10
CA SER A 52 9.84 -2.91 11.75
C SER A 52 8.51 -2.18 11.68
N ILE A 53 8.12 -1.53 12.78
CA ILE A 53 6.92 -0.66 12.85
C ILE A 53 6.90 0.42 11.76
N ILE A 54 8.08 0.79 11.24
CA ILE A 54 8.22 1.78 10.18
C ILE A 54 7.91 1.15 8.82
N THR A 55 8.55 0.06 8.45
CA THR A 55 8.42 -0.53 7.11
C THR A 55 7.16 -1.36 6.95
N HIS A 56 6.75 -2.05 8.03
CA HIS A 56 5.51 -2.82 8.10
C HIS A 56 4.34 -1.92 8.57
N SER A 57 4.19 -0.80 7.87
CA SER A 57 3.10 0.15 8.05
C SER A 57 2.78 0.81 6.72
N LEU A 58 1.83 1.75 6.69
CA LEU A 58 1.60 2.57 5.51
C LEU A 58 2.70 3.59 5.25
N PHE A 59 3.64 3.78 6.18
CA PHE A 59 4.66 4.82 6.07
C PHE A 59 5.44 4.79 4.75
N PRO A 60 5.94 3.64 4.22
CA PRO A 60 6.66 3.64 2.95
C PRO A 60 5.80 4.14 1.77
N ALA A 61 4.54 3.69 1.70
CA ALA A 61 3.60 4.14 0.68
C ALA A 61 3.21 5.62 0.84
N LEU A 62 3.08 6.10 2.08
CA LEU A 62 2.81 7.52 2.37
C LEU A 62 4.03 8.41 2.10
N LEU A 63 5.24 7.92 2.33
CA LEU A 63 6.48 8.61 1.97
C LEU A 63 6.56 8.78 0.45
N PHE A 64 6.17 7.73 -0.29
CA PHE A 64 5.99 7.80 -1.73
C PHE A 64 4.88 8.78 -2.13
N LEU A 65 3.82 8.90 -1.33
CA LEU A 65 2.83 9.96 -1.52
C LEU A 65 3.49 11.33 -1.40
N LEU A 66 4.32 11.60 -0.40
CA LEU A 66 4.95 12.91 -0.21
C LEU A 66 5.90 13.29 -1.36
N PHE A 67 6.77 12.38 -1.79
CA PHE A 67 7.80 12.68 -2.81
C PHE A 67 7.34 12.39 -4.24
N GLY A 68 6.35 11.52 -4.40
CA GLY A 68 5.83 11.02 -5.67
C GLY A 68 4.54 11.67 -6.13
N ARG A 69 3.99 12.69 -5.44
CA ARG A 69 2.71 13.38 -5.81
C ARG A 69 2.62 13.72 -7.29
N ARG A 70 3.76 14.09 -7.88
CA ARG A 70 3.89 14.46 -9.29
C ARG A 70 3.61 13.32 -10.28
N LEU A 71 3.63 12.07 -9.83
CA LEU A 71 3.36 10.87 -10.64
C LEU A 71 1.86 10.58 -10.80
N GLY A 72 1.00 11.26 -10.04
CA GLY A 72 -0.45 11.12 -10.11
C GLY A 72 -1.01 9.98 -9.23
N ALA A 73 -2.33 9.85 -9.21
CA ALA A 73 -3.01 8.97 -8.25
C ALA A 73 -2.87 7.47 -8.55
N ALA A 74 -2.65 7.08 -9.81
CA ALA A 74 -2.55 5.67 -10.20
C ALA A 74 -1.35 4.96 -9.54
N PRO A 75 -0.09 5.43 -9.67
CA PRO A 75 1.03 4.81 -8.95
C PRO A 75 0.86 4.84 -7.44
N MET A 76 0.25 5.90 -6.87
CA MET A 76 -0.02 5.97 -5.43
C MET A 76 -0.99 4.89 -4.95
N ALA A 77 -2.09 4.70 -5.69
CA ALA A 77 -3.05 3.63 -5.40
C ALA A 77 -2.38 2.25 -5.49
N GLY A 78 -1.50 2.06 -6.48
CA GLY A 78 -0.70 0.84 -6.61
C GLY A 78 0.18 0.61 -5.38
N ALA A 79 0.96 1.63 -4.99
CA ALA A 79 1.85 1.57 -3.83
C ALA A 79 1.12 1.17 -2.54
N LEU A 80 -0.03 1.82 -2.29
CA LEU A 80 -0.88 1.53 -1.13
C LEU A 80 -1.42 0.10 -1.15
N ILE A 81 -1.84 -0.42 -2.31
CA ILE A 81 -2.32 -1.81 -2.43
C ILE A 81 -1.19 -2.80 -2.18
N GLY A 82 -0.03 -2.62 -2.83
CA GLY A 82 1.11 -3.52 -2.67
C GLY A 82 1.50 -3.68 -1.20
N THR A 83 1.69 -2.56 -0.51
CA THR A 83 1.96 -2.57 0.93
C THR A 83 0.81 -3.22 1.72
N SER A 84 -0.45 -2.85 1.46
CA SER A 84 -1.58 -3.40 2.22
C SER A 84 -1.77 -4.91 2.03
N VAL A 85 -1.47 -5.43 0.84
CA VAL A 85 -1.45 -6.87 0.56
C VAL A 85 -0.41 -7.56 1.42
N HIS A 86 0.84 -7.07 1.39
CA HIS A 86 1.93 -7.61 2.21
C HIS A 86 1.54 -7.68 3.69
N LEU A 87 1.09 -6.55 4.26
CA LEU A 87 0.68 -6.48 5.66
C LEU A 87 -0.48 -7.42 5.99
N SER A 88 -1.40 -7.63 5.03
CA SER A 88 -2.53 -8.56 5.20
C SER A 88 -2.06 -10.02 5.20
N CYS A 89 -1.04 -10.37 4.43
CA CYS A 89 -0.47 -11.72 4.43
C CYS A 89 0.26 -11.99 5.75
N ASP A 90 1.01 -11.02 6.27
CA ASP A 90 1.73 -11.14 7.54
C ASP A 90 0.82 -11.35 8.76
N LEU A 91 -0.47 -10.96 8.68
CA LEU A 91 -1.46 -11.22 9.73
C LEU A 91 -1.62 -12.71 10.05
N LEU A 92 -1.21 -13.60 9.16
CA LEU A 92 -1.32 -15.05 9.39
C LEU A 92 -0.09 -15.64 10.06
N SER A 93 1.01 -14.89 10.17
CA SER A 93 2.15 -15.35 10.92
C SER A 93 1.84 -15.39 12.42
N PRO A 94 2.42 -16.35 13.16
CA PRO A 94 2.32 -16.34 14.60
C PRO A 94 3.11 -15.13 15.13
N MET A 95 2.46 -14.22 15.87
CA MET A 95 3.11 -12.99 16.40
C MET A 95 3.99 -13.31 17.61
N VAL A 96 5.03 -14.11 17.37
CA VAL A 96 6.04 -14.54 18.34
C VAL A 96 7.44 -14.40 17.73
N GLY A 97 8.44 -14.11 18.56
CA GLY A 97 9.82 -13.93 18.11
C GLY A 97 9.95 -12.88 17.00
N TYR A 98 10.61 -13.25 15.90
CA TYR A 98 10.89 -12.38 14.75
C TYR A 98 9.66 -11.97 13.94
N ALA A 99 8.54 -12.68 14.07
CA ALA A 99 7.33 -12.43 13.28
C ALA A 99 6.45 -11.31 13.86
N GLN A 100 6.78 -10.77 15.05
CA GLN A 100 6.10 -9.63 15.66
C GLN A 100 6.49 -8.32 14.98
N ILE A 101 5.71 -7.27 15.18
CA ILE A 101 6.15 -5.91 14.84
C ILE A 101 7.10 -5.43 15.93
N TRP A 102 8.21 -4.79 15.52
CA TRP A 102 9.24 -4.31 16.43
C TRP A 102 9.48 -2.81 16.29
N LEU A 103 9.78 -2.16 17.41
CA LEU A 103 10.32 -0.79 17.42
C LEU A 103 11.76 -0.78 16.89
N PRO A 104 12.19 0.30 16.22
CA PRO A 104 13.56 0.44 15.75
C PRO A 104 14.56 0.57 16.92
N ALA A 105 15.85 0.47 16.61
CA ALA A 105 16.91 0.85 17.54
C ALA A 105 16.73 2.29 18.06
N PRO A 106 17.10 2.58 19.32
CA PRO A 106 17.80 1.69 20.26
C PRO A 106 16.88 0.76 21.07
N PHE A 107 15.55 0.93 20.96
CA PHE A 107 14.60 0.23 21.83
C PHE A 107 14.50 -1.26 21.50
N LYS A 108 14.38 -1.60 20.22
CA LYS A 108 14.20 -2.99 19.74
C LYS A 108 13.23 -3.78 20.63
N ALA A 109 12.04 -3.21 20.87
CA ALA A 109 11.01 -3.84 21.69
C ALA A 109 9.88 -4.38 20.79
N PRO A 110 9.37 -5.59 21.06
CA PRO A 110 8.26 -6.15 20.30
C PRO A 110 6.92 -5.55 20.73
N LEU A 111 5.97 -5.45 19.81
CA LEU A 111 4.59 -5.04 20.12
C LEU A 111 3.74 -6.17 20.71
N GLY A 112 4.21 -7.42 20.70
CA GLY A 112 3.37 -8.54 21.16
C GLY A 112 2.15 -8.72 20.28
N LEU A 113 1.01 -9.01 20.92
CA LEU A 113 -0.28 -9.18 20.26
C LEU A 113 -0.79 -7.92 19.55
N PHE A 114 -0.30 -6.72 19.93
CA PHE A 114 -0.65 -5.49 19.23
C PHE A 114 -0.14 -5.45 17.79
N SER A 115 0.78 -6.35 17.41
CA SER A 115 1.24 -6.54 16.03
C SER A 115 0.08 -6.84 15.07
N TYR A 116 -0.91 -7.64 15.48
CA TYR A 116 -2.09 -7.93 14.64
C TYR A 116 -2.91 -6.66 14.38
N ILE A 117 -3.14 -5.85 15.41
CA ILE A 117 -3.88 -4.59 15.28
C ILE A 117 -3.10 -3.61 14.42
N TRP A 118 -1.78 -3.56 14.58
CA TRP A 118 -0.92 -2.69 13.79
C TRP A 118 -0.97 -3.04 12.30
N LEU A 119 -0.71 -4.30 11.95
CA LEU A 119 -0.73 -4.79 10.56
C LEU A 119 -2.11 -4.64 9.93
N GLY A 120 -3.15 -5.12 10.63
CA GLY A 120 -4.53 -5.09 10.12
C GLY A 120 -5.07 -3.66 10.00
N GLY A 121 -4.82 -2.81 11.00
CA GLY A 121 -5.21 -1.40 10.97
C GLY A 121 -4.55 -0.65 9.82
N ASN A 122 -3.24 -0.82 9.62
CA ASN A 122 -2.54 -0.24 8.47
C ASN A 122 -3.09 -0.77 7.15
N ALA A 123 -3.31 -2.08 7.01
CA ALA A 123 -3.84 -2.64 5.78
C ALA A 123 -5.25 -2.14 5.45
N VAL A 124 -6.16 -2.06 6.44
CA VAL A 124 -7.52 -1.52 6.27
C VAL A 124 -7.48 -0.07 5.79
N VAL A 125 -6.68 0.78 6.45
CA VAL A 125 -6.55 2.19 6.06
C VAL A 125 -5.90 2.31 4.69
N GLY A 126 -4.91 1.47 4.38
CA GLY A 126 -4.18 1.48 3.12
C GLY A 126 -5.07 1.13 1.94
N PHE A 127 -5.87 0.07 2.05
CA PHE A 127 -6.85 -0.27 1.02
C PHE A 127 -7.93 0.80 0.86
N ALA A 128 -8.38 1.43 1.95
CA ALA A 128 -9.36 2.51 1.87
C ALA A 128 -8.82 3.73 1.10
N LEU A 129 -7.57 4.12 1.40
CA LEU A 129 -6.87 5.18 0.68
C LEU A 129 -6.60 4.79 -0.77
N ALA A 130 -6.19 3.55 -1.02
CA ALA A 130 -5.95 3.05 -2.37
C ALA A 130 -7.20 3.09 -3.23
N ALA A 131 -8.33 2.61 -2.72
CA ALA A 131 -9.62 2.67 -3.39
C ALA A 131 -10.03 4.11 -3.69
N SER A 132 -9.84 5.03 -2.73
CA SER A 132 -10.10 6.45 -2.94
C SER A 132 -9.23 7.04 -4.06
N MET A 133 -7.92 6.74 -4.05
CA MET A 133 -7.00 7.19 -5.09
C MET A 133 -7.32 6.56 -6.46
N ALA A 134 -7.67 5.27 -6.49
CA ALA A 134 -8.06 4.56 -7.71
C ALA A 134 -9.30 5.21 -8.37
N ARG A 135 -10.27 5.70 -7.59
CA ARG A 135 -11.44 6.44 -8.12
C ARG A 135 -11.10 7.77 -8.78
N THR A 136 -9.94 8.34 -8.48
CA THR A 136 -9.43 9.53 -9.18
C THR A 136 -8.61 9.19 -10.42
N ALA A 137 -8.01 8.00 -10.44
CA ALA A 137 -7.15 7.54 -11.53
C ALA A 137 -7.93 6.85 -12.67
N PHE A 138 -9.00 6.13 -12.33
CA PHE A 138 -9.74 5.23 -13.21
C PHE A 138 -11.24 5.55 -13.23
N PRO A 139 -11.99 5.07 -14.25
CA PRO A 139 -13.44 5.17 -14.26
C PRO A 139 -14.06 4.60 -12.98
N ARG A 140 -15.07 5.30 -12.43
CA ARG A 140 -15.65 4.96 -11.12
C ARG A 140 -16.12 3.51 -10.98
N HIS A 141 -16.63 2.93 -12.07
CA HIS A 141 -17.12 1.55 -12.10
C HIS A 141 -15.98 0.50 -12.12
N LEU A 142 -14.76 0.89 -12.50
CA LEU A 142 -13.59 0.01 -12.54
C LEU A 142 -12.67 0.13 -11.33
N ALA A 143 -12.71 1.26 -10.61
CA ALA A 143 -11.77 1.54 -9.53
C ALA A 143 -11.75 0.42 -8.46
N LEU A 144 -12.91 0.05 -7.90
CA LEU A 144 -12.99 -1.01 -6.90
C LEU A 144 -12.70 -2.41 -7.48
N PRO A 145 -13.26 -2.82 -8.63
CA PRO A 145 -12.90 -4.09 -9.25
C PRO A 145 -11.40 -4.26 -9.51
N ILE A 146 -10.72 -3.21 -9.99
CA ILE A 146 -9.27 -3.25 -10.22
C ILE A 146 -8.51 -3.39 -8.90
N VAL A 147 -8.89 -2.64 -7.87
CA VAL A 147 -8.28 -2.77 -6.53
C VAL A 147 -8.44 -4.18 -5.99
N ALA A 148 -9.65 -4.73 -6.02
CA ALA A 148 -9.94 -6.09 -5.55
C ALA A 148 -9.18 -7.15 -6.36
N LEU A 149 -9.15 -7.02 -7.69
CA LEU A 149 -8.42 -7.94 -8.56
C LEU A 149 -6.91 -7.95 -8.24
N VAL A 150 -6.29 -6.77 -8.15
CA VAL A 150 -4.87 -6.67 -7.81
C VAL A 150 -4.58 -7.13 -6.40
N ALA A 151 -5.50 -6.91 -5.45
CA ALA A 151 -5.37 -7.45 -4.10
C ALA A 151 -5.37 -8.98 -4.10
N VAL A 152 -6.28 -9.61 -4.85
CA VAL A 152 -6.34 -11.09 -4.99
C VAL A 152 -5.10 -11.63 -5.67
N VAL A 153 -4.68 -11.03 -6.79
CA VAL A 153 -3.47 -11.44 -7.51
C VAL A 153 -2.24 -11.28 -6.63
N GLY A 154 -2.07 -10.13 -5.99
CA GLY A 154 -0.96 -9.86 -5.07
C GLY A 154 -0.97 -10.81 -3.86
N GLY A 155 -2.13 -11.04 -3.25
CA GLY A 155 -2.29 -11.97 -2.13
C GLY A 155 -2.02 -13.43 -2.55
N THR A 156 -2.28 -13.78 -3.81
CA THR A 156 -1.91 -15.08 -4.36
C THR A 156 -0.40 -15.15 -4.58
N MET A 157 0.18 -14.15 -5.25
CA MET A 157 1.61 -14.11 -5.53
C MET A 157 2.45 -14.11 -4.27
N TYR A 158 2.13 -13.26 -3.30
CA TYR A 158 2.88 -13.16 -2.05
C TYR A 158 2.41 -14.25 -1.07
N GLY A 159 1.13 -14.28 -0.72
CA GLY A 159 0.62 -15.22 0.28
C GLY A 159 0.76 -16.70 -0.08
N VAL A 160 0.54 -17.09 -1.34
CA VAL A 160 0.65 -18.51 -1.74
C VAL A 160 2.08 -18.85 -2.14
N LEU A 161 2.73 -18.04 -2.98
CA LEU A 161 4.06 -18.41 -3.52
C LEU A 161 5.21 -18.07 -2.57
N ASN A 162 5.08 -17.02 -1.75
CA ASN A 162 6.09 -16.62 -0.76
C ASN A 162 5.81 -17.23 0.62
N GLU A 163 4.59 -17.06 1.14
CA GLU A 163 4.22 -17.51 2.49
C GLU A 163 3.66 -18.95 2.55
N GLY A 164 3.39 -19.58 1.40
CA GLY A 164 2.87 -20.95 1.35
C GLY A 164 1.44 -21.13 1.89
N SER A 165 0.65 -20.05 1.99
CA SER A 165 -0.66 -20.06 2.66
C SER A 165 -1.79 -19.50 1.78
N ILE A 166 -2.74 -20.35 1.39
CA ILE A 166 -3.96 -19.93 0.68
C ILE A 166 -4.86 -19.04 1.53
N LEU A 167 -4.79 -19.18 2.85
CA LEU A 167 -5.54 -18.33 3.79
C LEU A 167 -5.16 -16.85 3.65
N ALA A 168 -3.96 -16.55 3.14
CA ALA A 168 -3.51 -15.18 2.91
C ALA A 168 -4.39 -14.44 1.90
N VAL A 169 -4.89 -15.14 0.86
CA VAL A 169 -5.83 -14.57 -0.11
C VAL A 169 -7.14 -14.21 0.57
N LEU A 170 -7.64 -15.08 1.46
CA LEU A 170 -8.84 -14.80 2.26
C LEU A 170 -8.63 -13.63 3.22
N ALA A 171 -7.49 -13.57 3.91
CA ALA A 171 -7.15 -12.45 4.81
C ALA A 171 -7.15 -11.11 4.05
N VAL A 172 -6.50 -11.06 2.87
CA VAL A 172 -6.51 -9.88 2.00
C VAL A 172 -7.94 -9.50 1.60
N LEU A 173 -8.77 -10.45 1.19
CA LEU A 173 -10.16 -10.18 0.81
C LEU A 173 -11.00 -9.62 1.98
N VAL A 174 -10.85 -10.20 3.17
CA VAL A 174 -11.52 -9.70 4.39
C VAL A 174 -11.10 -8.26 4.67
N ILE A 175 -9.81 -7.95 4.61
CA ILE A 175 -9.31 -6.59 4.82
C ILE A 175 -9.83 -5.62 3.75
N VAL A 176 -9.87 -6.03 2.47
CA VAL A 176 -10.46 -5.23 1.39
C VAL A 176 -11.92 -4.90 1.70
N VAL A 177 -12.71 -5.88 2.14
CA VAL A 177 -14.11 -5.66 2.53
C VAL A 177 -14.23 -4.71 3.72
N LEU A 178 -13.41 -4.92 4.76
CA LEU A 178 -13.38 -4.04 5.94
C LEU A 178 -13.00 -2.60 5.57
N SER A 179 -12.15 -2.41 4.56
CA SER A 179 -11.72 -1.10 4.08
C SER A 179 -12.83 -0.28 3.40
N LEU A 180 -13.92 -0.92 2.96
CA LEU A 180 -15.04 -0.22 2.31
C LEU A 180 -15.75 0.76 3.25
N PHE A 181 -15.75 0.48 4.56
CA PHE A 181 -16.32 1.37 5.56
C PHE A 181 -15.54 2.70 5.67
N PRO A 182 -14.24 2.72 6.00
CA PRO A 182 -13.46 3.96 6.01
C PRO A 182 -13.38 4.64 4.63
N GLU A 183 -13.36 3.87 3.54
CA GLU A 183 -13.42 4.41 2.17
C GLU A 183 -14.67 5.26 1.96
N TRP A 184 -15.83 4.76 2.39
CA TRP A 184 -17.09 5.48 2.30
C TRP A 184 -17.06 6.83 3.04
N PHE A 185 -16.48 6.88 4.25
CA PHE A 185 -16.30 8.13 4.99
C PHE A 185 -15.39 9.12 4.26
N ILE A 186 -14.27 8.63 3.72
CA ILE A 186 -13.33 9.45 2.94
C ILE A 186 -14.06 10.06 1.72
N GLN A 187 -14.80 9.24 0.96
CA GLN A 187 -15.56 9.71 -0.20
C GLN A 187 -16.65 10.71 0.17
N ARG A 188 -17.34 10.49 1.30
CA ARG A 188 -18.38 11.42 1.77
C ARG A 188 -17.77 12.78 2.10
N ARG A 189 -16.64 12.80 2.81
CA ARG A 189 -15.93 14.04 3.16
C ARG A 189 -15.40 14.75 1.91
N TRP A 190 -14.82 14.03 0.97
CA TRP A 190 -14.31 14.61 -0.28
C TRP A 190 -15.42 15.29 -1.09
N ARG A 191 -16.55 14.60 -1.27
CA ARG A 191 -17.72 15.18 -1.94
C ARG A 191 -18.27 16.42 -1.24
N HIS A 192 -18.21 16.44 0.10
CA HIS A 192 -18.59 17.62 0.87
C HIS A 192 -17.63 18.77 0.57
N LEU A 193 -16.32 18.58 0.70
CA LEU A 193 -15.31 19.63 0.48
C LEU A 193 -15.33 20.18 -0.95
N SER A 194 -15.50 19.33 -1.97
CA SER A 194 -15.62 19.76 -3.37
C SER A 194 -16.82 20.66 -3.62
N ARG A 195 -17.94 20.46 -2.91
CA ARG A 195 -19.13 21.33 -3.06
C ARG A 195 -18.90 22.76 -2.59
N TYR A 196 -17.88 23.00 -1.76
CA TYR A 196 -17.55 24.33 -1.21
C TYR A 196 -16.31 24.95 -1.85
N GLY A 197 -15.80 24.41 -2.96
CA GLY A 197 -14.63 24.96 -3.65
C GLY A 197 -13.32 24.86 -2.83
N MET A 198 -13.26 24.03 -1.79
CA MET A 198 -12.08 23.93 -0.90
C MET A 198 -10.97 23.01 -1.43
N LEU A 199 -11.12 22.45 -2.64
CA LEU A 199 -10.20 21.45 -3.22
C LEU A 199 -9.67 21.87 -4.61
N GLU A 200 -9.86 23.14 -4.99
CA GLU A 200 -9.29 23.74 -6.21
C GLU A 200 -7.94 24.39 -5.95
#